data_AF-A0A1C4EQJ8-F1
#
_entry.id   AF-A0A1C4EQJ8-F1
#
_cell.length_a   1.000
_cell.length_b   1.000
_cell.length_c   1.000
_cell.angle_alpha   90.00
_cell.angle_beta   90.00
_cell.angle_gamma   90.00
#
_symmetry.space_group_name_H-M   'P 1'
#
loop_
_entity.id
_entity.type
_entity.pdbx_description
1 polymer ?
#
loop_
_entity_poly.entity_id
_entity_poly.type
_entity_poly.pdbx_seq_one_letter_code
_entity_poly.pdbx_strand_id
1 'polypeptide(L)'
;MQYSYQAMIKAMVRGISINLITAVVVGLIGLGVGYFYLSKRGVSWHLPDGLMSKRNFIAVGSMHNFSDLGGAIGTLLGVGYQVKYWWEQEKQRKIARKMN
;
A
#
# COMPACT_ATOMS: atom_id res chain seq x y z
N MET A 1 11.25 31.14 -1.91
CA MET A 1 10.03 30.29 -1.84
C MET A 1 9.98 29.66 -0.45
N GLN A 2 9.11 30.17 0.41
CA GLN A 2 8.82 29.54 1.70
C GLN A 2 7.90 28.34 1.40
N TYR A 3 8.30 27.12 1.76
CA TYR A 3 7.42 25.96 1.55
C TYR A 3 6.15 26.16 2.38
N SER A 4 5.01 26.31 1.69
CA SER A 4 3.73 26.39 2.39
C SER A 4 3.48 25.07 3.09
N TYR A 5 3.18 25.11 4.39
CA TYR A 5 2.80 23.95 5.18
C TYR A 5 1.69 23.12 4.51
N GLN A 6 0.78 23.78 3.78
CA GLN A 6 -0.27 23.12 3.00
C GLN A 6 0.29 22.19 1.90
N ALA A 7 1.38 22.57 1.24
CA ALA A 7 2.02 21.75 0.22
C ALA A 7 2.69 20.51 0.83
N MET A 8 3.30 20.66 2.02
CA MET A 8 3.89 19.54 2.76
C MET A 8 2.82 18.54 3.20
N ILE A 9 1.72 19.01 3.80
CA ILE A 9 0.59 18.13 4.17
C ILE A 9 0.07 17.39 2.95
N LYS A 10 -0.15 18.11 1.82
CA LYS A 10 -0.69 17.50 0.60
C LYS A 10 0.22 16.39 0.07
N ALA A 11 1.54 16.59 0.09
CA ALA A 11 2.50 15.56 -0.31
C ALA A 11 2.48 14.36 0.65
N MET A 12 2.43 14.62 1.97
CA MET A 12 2.33 13.59 2.99
C MET A 12 1.05 12.75 2.84
N VAL A 13 -0.11 13.40 2.74
CA VAL A 13 -1.40 12.75 2.53
C VAL A 13 -1.38 11.90 1.26
N ARG A 14 -0.83 12.40 0.16
CA ARG A 14 -0.69 11.61 -1.08
C ARG A 14 0.17 10.35 -0.88
N GLY A 15 1.30 10.46 -0.19
CA GLY A 15 2.15 9.31 0.12
C GLY A 15 1.43 8.25 0.96
N ILE A 16 0.70 8.70 2.00
CA ILE A 16 -0.12 7.82 2.85
C ILE A 16 -1.24 7.18 2.03
N SER A 17 -1.92 7.94 1.18
CA SER A 17 -2.97 7.42 0.30
C SER A 17 -2.45 6.37 -0.66
N ILE A 18 -1.26 6.58 -1.26
CA ILE A 18 -0.63 5.57 -2.12
C ILE A 18 -0.46 4.27 -1.34
N ASN A 19 0.12 4.33 -0.13
CA ASN A 19 0.33 3.14 0.69
C ASN A 19 -0.98 2.42 1.03
N LEU A 20 -1.98 3.15 1.54
CA LEU A 20 -3.27 2.57 1.93
C LEU A 20 -4.01 1.97 0.73
N ILE A 21 -4.01 2.66 -0.40
CA ILE A 21 -4.66 2.15 -1.63
C ILE A 21 -3.95 0.87 -2.09
N THR A 22 -2.61 0.83 -2.08
CA THR A 22 -1.88 -0.40 -2.44
C THR A 22 -2.21 -1.55 -1.48
N ALA A 23 -2.21 -1.31 -0.17
CA ALA A 23 -2.56 -2.34 0.83
C ALA A 23 -3.97 -2.89 0.65
N VAL A 24 -4.95 -2.02 0.35
CA VAL A 24 -6.34 -2.42 0.08
C VAL A 24 -6.45 -3.20 -1.22
N VAL A 25 -5.87 -2.70 -2.32
CA VAL A 25 -5.96 -3.36 -3.63
C VAL A 25 -5.32 -4.75 -3.59
N VAL A 26 -4.12 -4.88 -3.02
CA VAL A 26 -3.44 -6.17 -2.90
C VAL A 26 -4.19 -7.09 -1.93
N GLY A 27 -4.72 -6.56 -0.83
CA GLY A 27 -5.59 -7.30 0.09
C GLY A 27 -6.84 -7.86 -0.59
N LEU A 28 -7.54 -7.07 -1.42
CA LEU A 28 -8.70 -7.52 -2.19
C LEU A 28 -8.35 -8.61 -3.21
N ILE A 29 -7.17 -8.52 -3.83
CA ILE A 29 -6.64 -9.61 -4.68
C ILE A 29 -6.45 -10.88 -3.83
N GLY A 30 -5.84 -10.75 -2.65
CA GLY A 30 -5.68 -11.85 -1.69
C GLY A 30 -6.99 -12.47 -1.23
N LEU A 31 -8.03 -11.65 -1.03
CA LEU A 31 -9.38 -12.11 -0.71
C LEU A 31 -9.93 -13.00 -1.83
N GLY A 32 -9.81 -12.55 -3.08
CA GLY A 32 -10.24 -13.32 -4.26
C GLY A 32 -9.47 -14.64 -4.40
N VAL A 33 -8.14 -14.59 -4.31
CA VAL A 33 -7.27 -15.78 -4.36
C VAL A 33 -7.64 -16.76 -3.23
N GLY A 34 -7.83 -16.25 -2.01
CA GLY A 34 -8.26 -17.00 -0.85
C GLY A 34 -9.61 -17.71 -1.07
N TYR A 35 -10.60 -16.96 -1.55
CA TYR A 35 -11.97 -17.43 -1.67
C TYR A 35 -12.20 -18.38 -2.85
N PHE A 36 -11.57 -18.15 -4.00
CA PHE A 36 -11.81 -18.93 -5.22
C PHE A 36 -10.82 -20.08 -5.42
N TYR A 37 -9.59 -19.96 -4.93
CA TYR A 37 -8.50 -20.90 -5.21
C TYR A 37 -8.01 -21.64 -3.97
N LEU A 38 -7.51 -20.94 -2.96
CA LEU A 38 -6.93 -21.56 -1.75
C LEU A 38 -7.97 -22.35 -0.96
N SER A 39 -9.21 -21.85 -0.87
CA SER A 39 -10.29 -22.56 -0.19
C SER A 39 -10.64 -23.92 -0.79
N LYS A 40 -10.36 -24.13 -2.08
CA LYS A 40 -10.63 -25.39 -2.79
C LYS A 40 -9.45 -26.34 -2.78
N ARG A 41 -8.22 -25.82 -2.87
CA ARG A 41 -6.99 -26.63 -2.86
C ARG A 41 -6.56 -27.07 -1.47
N GLY A 42 -7.13 -26.47 -0.43
CA GLY A 42 -6.64 -26.63 0.93
C GLY A 42 -5.42 -25.75 1.17
N VAL A 43 -5.10 -25.57 2.45
CA VAL A 43 -4.05 -24.71 2.97
C VAL A 43 -3.21 -25.52 3.94
N SER A 44 -1.91 -25.24 4.01
CA SER A 44 -0.98 -25.94 4.91
C SER A 44 -0.94 -25.36 6.32
N TRP A 45 -1.53 -24.18 6.55
CA TRP A 45 -1.57 -23.57 7.88
C TRP A 45 -2.63 -24.21 8.78
N HIS A 46 -2.42 -24.12 10.09
CA HIS A 46 -3.33 -24.68 11.08
C HIS A 46 -4.68 -23.94 11.07
N LEU A 47 -5.77 -24.69 10.89
CA LEU A 47 -7.13 -24.17 10.98
C LEU A 47 -7.72 -24.59 12.32
N PRO A 48 -8.29 -23.65 13.11
CA PRO A 48 -8.99 -24.00 14.35
C PRO A 48 -10.12 -25.00 14.12
N ASP A 49 -10.33 -25.87 15.11
CA ASP A 49 -11.51 -26.72 15.15
C ASP A 49 -12.78 -25.87 15.41
N GLY A 50 -13.93 -26.35 14.93
CA GLY A 50 -15.22 -25.65 15.13
C GLY A 50 -15.46 -24.45 14.20
N LEU A 51 -14.65 -24.24 13.17
CA LEU A 51 -14.89 -23.19 12.17
C LEU A 51 -16.25 -23.40 11.45
N MET A 52 -17.13 -22.40 11.55
CA MET A 52 -18.41 -22.38 10.82
C MET A 52 -18.21 -22.43 9.30
N SER A 53 -17.17 -21.76 8.79
CA SER A 53 -16.81 -21.77 7.37
C SER A 53 -15.30 -21.68 7.19
N LYS A 54 -14.67 -22.82 6.90
CA LYS A 54 -13.23 -22.89 6.55
C LYS A 54 -12.90 -22.01 5.35
N ARG A 55 -13.80 -21.95 4.36
CA ARG A 55 -13.63 -21.15 3.15
C ARG A 55 -13.51 -19.66 3.46
N ASN A 56 -14.41 -19.12 4.28
CA ASN A 56 -14.39 -17.69 4.63
C ASN A 56 -13.18 -17.36 5.50
N PHE A 57 -12.81 -18.27 6.41
CA PHE A 57 -11.61 -18.12 7.23
C PHE A 57 -10.34 -18.04 6.37
N ILE A 58 -10.17 -18.96 5.41
CA ILE A 58 -9.05 -18.95 4.47
C ILE A 58 -9.04 -17.67 3.62
N ALA A 59 -10.21 -17.21 3.18
CA ALA A 59 -10.32 -15.99 2.39
C ALA A 59 -9.86 -14.75 3.15
N VAL A 60 -10.33 -14.55 4.39
CA VAL A 60 -9.92 -13.42 5.24
C VAL A 60 -8.45 -13.53 5.65
N GLY A 61 -7.97 -14.74 5.99
CA GLY A 61 -6.55 -14.96 6.28
C GLY A 61 -5.65 -14.63 5.09
N SER A 62 -6.06 -15.01 3.88
CA SER A 62 -5.35 -14.66 2.65
C SER A 62 -5.39 -13.16 2.38
N MET A 63 -6.52 -12.50 2.60
CA MET A 63 -6.64 -11.04 2.51
C MET A 63 -5.66 -10.33 3.44
N HIS A 64 -5.51 -10.81 4.68
CA HIS A 64 -4.59 -10.21 5.66
C HIS A 64 -3.13 -10.33 5.19
N ASN A 65 -2.68 -11.55 4.87
CA ASN A 65 -1.30 -11.79 4.42
C ASN A 65 -0.96 -11.00 3.15
N PHE A 66 -1.89 -10.89 2.21
CA PHE A 66 -1.71 -10.09 1.00
C PHE A 66 -1.74 -8.59 1.29
N SER A 67 -2.56 -8.14 2.24
CA SER A 67 -2.57 -6.72 2.63
C SER A 67 -1.26 -6.31 3.32
N ASP A 68 -0.64 -7.19 4.11
CA ASP A 68 0.70 -6.95 4.68
C ASP A 68 1.75 -6.78 3.57
N LEU A 69 1.74 -7.66 2.57
CA LEU A 69 2.59 -7.53 1.39
C LEU A 69 2.27 -6.24 0.62
N GLY A 70 0.99 -5.90 0.50
CA GLY A 70 0.52 -4.67 -0.12
C GLY A 70 0.98 -3.43 0.61
N GLY A 71 1.03 -3.44 1.94
CA GLY A 71 1.56 -2.35 2.75
C GLY A 71 3.08 -2.20 2.61
N ALA A 72 3.81 -3.31 2.50
CA ALA A 72 5.25 -3.27 2.22
C ALA A 72 5.53 -2.64 0.84
N ILE A 73 4.84 -3.10 -0.20
CA ILE A 73 4.95 -2.54 -1.56
C ILE A 73 4.49 -1.08 -1.57
N GLY A 74 3.36 -0.78 -0.94
CA GLY A 74 2.79 0.55 -0.83
C GLY A 74 3.73 1.55 -0.15
N THR A 75 4.47 1.09 0.87
CA THR A 75 5.49 1.89 1.55
C THR A 75 6.64 2.22 0.60
N LEU A 76 7.15 1.25 -0.15
CA LEU A 76 8.20 1.49 -1.15
C LEU A 76 7.74 2.48 -2.24
N LEU A 77 6.51 2.33 -2.72
CA LEU A 77 5.91 3.25 -3.69
C LEU A 77 5.71 4.66 -3.11
N GLY A 78 5.24 4.75 -1.86
CA GLY A 78 5.06 6.02 -1.14
C GLY A 78 6.38 6.75 -0.92
N VAL A 79 7.44 6.04 -0.50
CA VAL A 79 8.80 6.60 -0.38
C VAL A 79 9.32 7.05 -1.74
N GLY A 80 9.17 6.22 -2.77
CA GLY A 80 9.55 6.58 -4.14
C GLY A 80 8.84 7.85 -4.64
N TYR A 81 7.55 7.99 -4.33
CA TYR A 81 6.79 9.20 -4.63
C TYR A 81 7.35 10.44 -3.91
N GLN A 82 7.69 10.32 -2.62
CA GLN A 82 8.25 11.43 -1.84
C GLN A 82 9.62 11.86 -2.36
N VAL A 83 10.49 10.91 -2.71
CA VAL A 83 11.81 11.19 -3.29
C VAL A 83 11.67 11.90 -4.62
N LYS A 84 10.76 11.44 -5.49
CA LYS A 84 10.46 12.11 -6.76
C LYS A 84 9.94 13.53 -6.52
N TYR A 85 9.01 13.71 -5.59
CA TYR A 85 8.44 15.01 -5.27
C TYR A 85 9.52 15.99 -4.78
N TRP A 86 10.42 15.53 -3.90
CA TRP A 86 11.56 16.31 -3.44
C TRP A 86 12.50 16.71 -4.59
N TRP A 87 12.83 15.78 -5.48
CA TRP A 87 13.72 16.03 -6.60
C TRP A 87 13.20 17.13 -7.54
N GLU A 88 11.90 17.09 -7.86
CA GLU A 88 11.26 18.12 -8.68
C GLU A 88 11.35 19.51 -8.02
N GLN A 89 11.12 19.59 -6.70
CA GLN A 89 11.22 20.85 -5.97
C GLN A 89 12.65 21.41 -5.96
N GLU A 90 13.66 20.54 -5.80
CA GLU A 90 15.07 20.96 -5.83
C GLU A 90 15.48 21.46 -7.22
N LYS A 91 15.01 20.81 -8.29
CA LYS A 91 15.24 21.25 -9.67
C LYS A 91 14.70 22.67 -9.89
N GLN A 92 13.47 22.94 -9.48
CA GLN A 92 12.87 24.28 -9.61
C GLN A 92 13.62 25.32 -8.79
N ARG A 93 14.08 24.96 -7.58
CA ARG A 93 14.90 25.84 -6.73
C ARG A 93 16.21 26.24 -7.40
N LYS A 94 16.91 25.29 -8.04
CA LYS A 94 18.17 25.55 -8.76
C LYS A 94 17.96 26.45 -9.97
N ILE A 95 16.86 26.28 -10.71
CA ILE A 95 16.51 27.12 -11.86
C ILE A 95 16.24 28.56 -11.40
N ALA A 96 15.42 28.74 -10.35
CA ALA A 96 15.12 30.06 -9.80
C ALA A 96 16.37 30.82 -9.32
N ARG A 97 17.35 30.12 -8.72
CA ARG A 97 18.63 30.73 -8.29
C ARG A 97 19.53 31.19 -9.43
N LYS A 98 19.37 30.65 -10.65
CA LYS A 98 20.15 31.08 -11.82
C LYS A 98 19.57 32.29 -12.54
N MET A 99 18.30 32.63 -12.27
CA MET A 99 17.58 33.74 -12.89
C MET A 99 17.62 35.03 -12.06
N ASN A 100 18.11 34.95 -10.81
CA ASN A 100 18.43 36.08 -9.95
C ASN A 100 19.95 36.29 -9.94
#